data_AF-A0A1U9UYM0-F1
#
_entry.id   AF-A0A1U9UYM0-F1
#
_cell.length_a   1.000
_cell.length_b   1.000
_cell.length_c   1.000
_cell.angle_alpha   90.00
_cell.angle_beta   90.00
_cell.angle_gamma   90.00
#
_symmetry.space_group_name_H-M   'P 1'
#
loop_
_entity.id
_entity.type
_entity.pdbx_description
1 polymer ?
#
loop_
_entity_poly.entity_id
_entity_poly.type
_entity_poly.pdbx_seq_one_letter_code
_entity_poly.pdbx_strand_id
1 'polypeptide(L)'
;MSVNPTQSSRFTRLDQSTREDWQSIAGEFRQLAAGLPDRILAHLKLLDGDFGGFPVDRYTHSLQTATLALRDGRDEEYVVCALLHDIGDTLGTFNHPDAAATLLQPFVSEENHWMVKYHGIFQGYFFFHHLGMDRDLRDQFRAHPCYERTAEFCARYDNPAFDPHGETLPISEFEPMVRRVFARPRNGVYKAAMDTNQAAR
;
A
#
# COMPACT_ATOMS: atom_id res chain seq x y z
N MET A 1 -22.31 7.15 -25.11
CA MET A 1 -21.37 6.14 -25.65
C MET A 1 -21.87 4.78 -25.17
N SER A 2 -22.33 3.93 -26.08
CA SER A 2 -22.86 2.61 -25.73
C SER A 2 -21.73 1.72 -25.24
N VAL A 3 -21.79 1.32 -23.97
CA VAL A 3 -20.97 0.21 -23.46
C VAL A 3 -21.50 -1.04 -24.14
N ASN A 4 -20.73 -1.61 -25.05
CA ASN A 4 -21.04 -2.94 -25.58
C ASN A 4 -21.04 -3.91 -24.38
N PRO A 5 -22.10 -4.71 -24.17
CA PRO A 5 -22.11 -5.69 -23.11
C PRO A 5 -20.96 -6.67 -23.37
N THR A 6 -20.02 -6.72 -22.44
CA THR A 6 -18.87 -7.64 -22.49
C THR A 6 -19.41 -9.06 -22.48
N GLN A 7 -18.93 -9.89 -23.41
CA GLN A 7 -19.42 -11.25 -23.58
C GLN A 7 -18.98 -12.08 -22.36
N SER A 8 -19.87 -12.20 -21.37
CA SER A 8 -19.61 -12.96 -20.15
C SER A 8 -19.34 -14.42 -20.49
N SER A 9 -18.26 -15.00 -19.93
CA SER A 9 -17.94 -16.42 -20.05
C SER A 9 -19.09 -17.26 -19.47
N ARG A 10 -19.48 -18.34 -20.16
CA ARG A 10 -20.68 -19.12 -19.80
C ARG A 10 -20.41 -20.35 -18.94
N PHE A 11 -19.14 -20.65 -18.64
CA PHE A 11 -18.82 -21.79 -17.77
C PHE A 11 -19.37 -21.58 -16.36
N THR A 12 -19.79 -22.66 -15.71
CA THR A 12 -20.20 -22.66 -14.29
C THR A 12 -19.12 -23.20 -13.37
N ARG A 13 -18.07 -23.82 -13.93
CA ARG A 13 -16.87 -24.29 -13.23
C ARG A 13 -15.62 -23.97 -14.05
N LEU A 14 -14.52 -23.59 -13.38
CA LEU A 14 -13.27 -23.22 -14.04
C LEU A 14 -12.67 -24.36 -14.88
N ASP A 15 -12.86 -25.62 -14.48
CA ASP A 15 -12.38 -26.80 -15.23
C ASP A 15 -13.13 -27.03 -16.56
N GLN A 16 -14.23 -26.31 -16.80
CA GLN A 16 -15.00 -26.33 -18.05
C GLN A 16 -14.73 -25.13 -18.96
N SER A 17 -13.89 -24.18 -18.51
CA SER A 17 -13.57 -22.98 -19.28
C SER A 17 -12.78 -23.29 -20.55
N THR A 18 -13.00 -22.51 -21.60
CA THR A 18 -12.26 -22.61 -22.85
C THR A 18 -11.17 -21.56 -22.96
N ARG A 19 -10.27 -21.69 -23.94
CA ARG A 19 -9.26 -20.67 -24.23
C ARG A 19 -9.90 -19.32 -24.59
N GLU A 20 -11.01 -19.36 -25.31
CA GLU A 20 -11.78 -18.18 -25.71
C GLU A 20 -12.39 -17.48 -24.49
N ASP A 21 -12.92 -18.24 -23.51
CA ASP A 21 -13.36 -17.67 -22.23
C ASP A 21 -12.22 -16.92 -21.53
N TRP A 22 -11.03 -17.52 -21.48
CA TRP A 22 -9.86 -16.91 -20.85
C TRP A 22 -9.33 -15.67 -21.59
N GLN A 23 -9.48 -15.58 -22.92
CA GLN A 23 -9.14 -14.37 -23.67
C GLN A 23 -10.04 -13.20 -23.27
N SER A 24 -11.35 -13.45 -23.13
CA SER A 24 -12.30 -12.45 -22.64
C SER A 24 -12.02 -12.05 -21.20
N ILE A 25 -11.83 -13.02 -20.30
CA ILE A 25 -11.48 -12.77 -18.88
C ILE A 25 -10.18 -11.98 -18.75
N ALA A 26 -9.15 -12.31 -19.53
CA ALA A 26 -7.89 -11.56 -19.55
C ALA A 26 -8.07 -10.13 -20.08
N GLY A 27 -9.06 -9.89 -20.96
CA GLY A 27 -9.48 -8.56 -21.38
C GLY A 27 -10.04 -7.73 -20.22
N GLU A 28 -11.01 -8.27 -19.51
CA GLU A 28 -11.63 -7.63 -18.33
C GLU A 28 -10.60 -7.40 -17.22
N PHE A 29 -9.75 -8.40 -16.94
CA PHE A 29 -8.71 -8.28 -15.93
C PHE A 29 -7.72 -7.17 -16.26
N ARG A 30 -7.36 -6.95 -17.53
CA ARG A 30 -6.49 -5.83 -17.92
C ARG A 30 -7.13 -4.48 -17.62
N GLN A 31 -8.43 -4.33 -17.87
CA GLN A 31 -9.15 -3.10 -17.52
C GLN A 31 -9.23 -2.91 -16.00
N LEU A 32 -9.54 -3.98 -15.27
CA LEU A 32 -9.54 -3.97 -13.82
C LEU A 32 -8.16 -3.55 -13.28
N ALA A 33 -7.08 -4.21 -13.71
CA ALA A 33 -5.71 -3.92 -13.27
C ALA A 33 -5.29 -2.47 -13.59
N ALA A 34 -5.61 -1.96 -14.78
CA ALA A 34 -5.31 -0.57 -15.15
C ALA A 34 -5.97 0.47 -14.22
N GLY A 35 -7.17 0.17 -13.70
CA GLY A 35 -7.87 1.02 -12.73
C GLY A 35 -7.45 0.80 -11.27
N LEU A 36 -6.44 -0.02 -10.99
CA LEU A 36 -6.00 -0.29 -9.61
C LEU A 36 -5.58 0.98 -8.85
N PRO A 37 -4.75 1.89 -9.40
CA PRO A 37 -4.33 3.08 -8.66
C PRO A 37 -5.51 3.94 -8.17
N ASP A 38 -6.56 4.08 -8.98
CA ASP A 38 -7.76 4.85 -8.60
C ASP A 38 -8.49 4.19 -7.43
N ARG A 39 -8.59 2.85 -7.43
CA ARG A 39 -9.20 2.12 -6.31
C ARG A 39 -8.35 2.20 -5.05
N ILE A 40 -7.02 2.20 -5.15
CA ILE A 40 -6.12 2.41 -4.01
C ILE A 40 -6.36 3.79 -3.39
N LEU A 41 -6.36 4.85 -4.20
CA LEU A 41 -6.61 6.21 -3.74
C LEU A 41 -8.00 6.35 -3.11
N ALA A 42 -9.02 5.72 -3.71
CA ALA A 42 -10.37 5.72 -3.16
C ALA A 42 -10.45 5.00 -1.78
N HIS A 43 -9.71 3.91 -1.59
CA HIS A 43 -9.65 3.22 -0.29
C HIS A 43 -8.87 4.02 0.75
N LEU A 44 -7.76 4.65 0.36
CA LEU A 44 -7.03 5.56 1.25
C LEU A 44 -7.93 6.68 1.76
N LYS A 45 -8.81 7.22 0.88
CA LYS A 45 -9.75 8.28 1.25
C LYS A 45 -10.80 7.85 2.29
N LEU A 46 -11.00 6.55 2.52
CA LEU A 46 -11.89 6.07 3.58
C LEU A 46 -11.37 6.38 4.99
N LEU A 47 -10.07 6.71 5.12
CA LEU A 47 -9.46 7.15 6.38
C LEU A 47 -9.80 8.60 6.75
N ASP A 48 -10.44 9.35 5.84
CA ASP A 48 -10.78 10.76 6.01
C ASP A 48 -11.84 10.94 7.10
N GLY A 49 -11.54 11.76 8.10
CA GLY A 49 -12.40 11.95 9.27
C GLY A 49 -12.38 10.82 10.31
N ASP A 50 -11.61 9.74 10.12
CA ASP A 50 -11.39 8.74 11.16
C ASP A 50 -10.20 9.12 12.05
N PHE A 51 -10.50 9.69 13.22
CA PHE A 51 -9.48 10.13 14.17
C PHE A 51 -8.96 9.01 15.06
N GLY A 52 -9.74 7.98 15.37
CA GLY A 52 -9.33 6.95 16.35
C GLY A 52 -8.90 7.49 17.73
N GLY A 53 -9.21 8.75 18.08
CA GLY A 53 -8.73 9.44 19.28
C GLY A 53 -7.41 10.21 19.12
N PHE A 54 -6.79 10.19 17.95
CA PHE A 54 -5.63 11.01 17.60
C PHE A 54 -6.00 12.47 17.34
N PRO A 55 -5.03 13.39 17.39
CA PRO A 55 -5.26 14.82 17.12
C PRO A 55 -5.46 15.15 15.63
N VAL A 56 -5.19 14.21 14.72
CA VAL A 56 -5.47 14.27 13.28
C VAL A 56 -6.16 12.98 12.84
N ASP A 57 -6.90 13.00 11.73
CA ASP A 57 -7.44 11.77 11.16
C ASP A 57 -6.35 10.92 10.47
N ARG A 58 -6.64 9.64 10.28
CA ARG A 58 -5.72 8.66 9.67
C ARG A 58 -5.34 9.01 8.24
N TYR A 59 -6.22 9.72 7.52
CA TYR A 59 -5.92 10.23 6.18
C TYR A 59 -4.88 11.34 6.23
N THR A 60 -5.04 12.31 7.12
CA THR A 60 -4.09 13.40 7.36
C THR A 60 -2.77 12.85 7.85
N HIS A 61 -2.77 11.88 8.77
CA HIS A 61 -1.58 11.15 9.19
C HIS A 61 -0.84 10.55 8.00
N SER A 62 -1.55 9.80 7.14
CA SER A 62 -0.98 9.21 5.92
C SER A 62 -0.33 10.27 5.00
N LEU A 63 -1.01 11.40 4.80
CA LEU A 63 -0.49 12.51 3.99
C LEU A 63 0.70 13.21 4.65
N GLN A 64 0.71 13.39 5.97
CA GLN A 64 1.83 13.97 6.71
C GLN A 64 3.06 13.07 6.64
N THR A 65 2.90 11.77 6.88
CA THR A 65 3.98 10.77 6.77
C THR A 65 4.61 10.80 5.36
N ALA A 66 3.77 10.83 4.32
CA ALA A 66 4.24 10.95 2.93
C ALA A 66 4.89 12.32 2.64
N THR A 67 4.35 13.40 3.19
CA THR A 67 4.91 14.76 3.05
C THR A 67 6.31 14.82 3.63
N LEU A 68 6.50 14.32 4.86
CA LEU A 68 7.80 14.29 5.52
C LEU A 68 8.82 13.46 4.71
N ALA A 69 8.42 12.28 4.23
CA ALA A 69 9.28 11.43 3.40
C ALA A 69 9.67 12.13 2.07
N LEU A 70 8.71 12.78 1.41
CA LEU A 70 8.95 13.52 0.17
C LEU A 70 9.87 14.71 0.38
N ARG A 71 9.65 15.50 1.44
CA ARG A 71 10.50 16.65 1.80
C ARG A 71 11.94 16.23 2.14
N ASP A 72 12.11 15.04 2.71
CA ASP A 72 13.42 14.45 2.98
C ASP A 72 14.13 13.88 1.73
N GLY A 73 13.50 13.98 0.54
CA GLY A 73 14.11 13.54 -0.71
C GLY A 73 14.12 12.02 -0.90
N ARG A 74 13.21 11.29 -0.24
CA ARG A 74 13.02 9.86 -0.47
C ARG A 74 12.52 9.59 -1.89
N ASP A 75 12.84 8.40 -2.41
CA ASP A 75 12.35 7.97 -3.71
C ASP A 75 10.82 7.75 -3.73
N GLU A 76 10.24 7.73 -4.93
CA GLU A 76 8.79 7.64 -5.11
C GLU A 76 8.18 6.39 -4.48
N GLU A 77 8.88 5.26 -4.50
CA GLU A 77 8.37 4.02 -3.93
C GLU A 77 8.28 4.13 -2.41
N TYR A 78 9.32 4.67 -1.78
CA TYR A 78 9.33 4.92 -0.34
C TYR A 78 8.24 5.91 0.08
N VAL A 79 8.04 7.01 -0.68
CA VAL A 79 6.97 7.99 -0.45
C VAL A 79 5.59 7.33 -0.57
N VAL A 80 5.39 6.44 -1.55
CA VAL A 80 4.12 5.69 -1.69
C VAL A 80 3.93 4.68 -0.56
N CYS A 81 4.99 4.01 -0.09
CA CYS A 81 4.92 3.17 1.11
C CYS A 81 4.55 4.00 2.35
N ALA A 82 5.14 5.17 2.54
CA ALA A 82 4.79 6.10 3.61
C ALA A 82 3.33 6.55 3.53
N LEU A 83 2.83 6.85 2.34
CA LEU A 83 1.43 7.23 2.13
C LEU A 83 0.45 6.09 2.45
N LEU A 84 0.84 4.84 2.21
CA LEU A 84 -0.07 3.69 2.23
C LEU A 84 0.19 2.72 3.38
N HIS A 85 1.10 3.01 4.30
CA HIS A 85 1.47 2.08 5.38
C HIS A 85 0.28 1.70 6.28
N ASP A 86 -0.66 2.64 6.46
CA ASP A 86 -1.86 2.51 7.30
C ASP A 86 -3.17 2.30 6.50
N ILE A 87 -3.11 2.13 5.17
CA ILE A 87 -4.33 1.91 4.35
C ILE A 87 -5.16 0.69 4.82
N GLY A 88 -4.53 -0.23 5.56
CA GLY A 88 -5.17 -1.41 6.13
C GLY A 88 -6.07 -1.15 7.34
N ASP A 89 -6.06 0.02 7.97
CA ASP A 89 -6.72 0.28 9.26
C ASP A 89 -8.22 -0.09 9.28
N THR A 90 -8.91 0.20 8.19
CA THR A 90 -10.37 -0.01 8.07
C THR A 90 -10.78 -1.45 7.84
N LEU A 91 -9.87 -2.30 7.33
CA LEU A 91 -10.15 -3.70 6.98
C LEU A 91 -9.45 -4.69 7.91
N GLY A 92 -8.26 -4.32 8.39
CA GLY A 92 -7.38 -5.14 9.21
C GLY A 92 -7.11 -4.50 10.55
N THR A 93 -8.11 -4.07 11.31
CA THR A 93 -7.93 -3.33 12.58
C THR A 93 -7.02 -4.03 13.62
N PHE A 94 -6.80 -5.34 13.50
CA PHE A 94 -5.89 -6.12 14.38
C PHE A 94 -4.54 -6.45 13.75
N ASN A 95 -4.35 -6.18 12.46
CA ASN A 95 -3.18 -6.56 11.69
C ASN A 95 -3.01 -5.66 10.44
N HIS A 96 -3.30 -4.37 10.58
CA HIS A 96 -3.32 -3.42 9.47
C HIS A 96 -1.98 -3.35 8.71
N PRO A 97 -0.79 -3.55 9.35
CA PRO A 97 0.46 -3.56 8.61
C PRO A 97 0.54 -4.74 7.64
N ASP A 98 -0.02 -5.90 7.98
CA ASP A 98 -0.06 -7.06 7.09
C ASP A 98 -1.01 -6.82 5.90
N ALA A 99 -2.14 -6.15 6.13
CA ALA A 99 -3.07 -5.79 5.07
C ALA A 99 -2.43 -4.82 4.06
N ALA A 100 -1.77 -3.76 4.56
CA ALA A 100 -1.04 -2.81 3.73
C ALA A 100 0.13 -3.47 2.98
N ALA A 101 0.94 -4.29 3.68
CA ALA A 101 2.07 -4.98 3.09
C ALA A 101 1.65 -5.93 1.97
N THR A 102 0.56 -6.70 2.17
CA THR A 102 0.02 -7.61 1.14
C THR A 102 -0.36 -6.87 -0.14
N LEU A 103 -0.97 -5.69 0.00
CA LEU A 103 -1.38 -4.84 -1.12
C LEU A 103 -0.17 -4.30 -1.91
N LEU A 104 0.90 -3.91 -1.20
CA LEU A 104 2.09 -3.31 -1.78
C LEU A 104 3.09 -4.34 -2.33
N GLN A 105 3.12 -5.57 -1.79
CA GLN A 105 4.11 -6.61 -2.08
C GLN A 105 4.42 -6.83 -3.57
N PRO A 106 3.44 -6.82 -4.50
CA PRO A 106 3.73 -7.03 -5.91
C PRO A 106 4.49 -5.85 -6.55
N PHE A 107 4.45 -4.65 -5.97
CA PHE A 107 4.84 -3.39 -6.60
C PHE A 107 6.11 -2.77 -6.00
N VAL A 108 6.52 -3.20 -4.80
CA VAL A 108 7.63 -2.59 -4.06
C VAL A 108 8.80 -3.57 -3.86
N SER A 109 9.95 -3.03 -3.48
CA SER A 109 11.14 -3.78 -3.07
C SER A 109 10.88 -4.60 -1.81
N GLU A 110 11.71 -5.63 -1.58
CA GLU A 110 11.61 -6.47 -0.39
C GLU A 110 11.81 -5.63 0.88
N GLU A 111 12.69 -4.65 0.83
CA GLU A 111 13.00 -3.77 1.94
C GLU A 111 11.84 -2.85 2.32
N ASN A 112 11.16 -2.24 1.34
CA ASN A 112 10.00 -1.40 1.58
C ASN A 112 8.78 -2.23 1.99
N HIS A 113 8.61 -3.43 1.42
CA HIS A 113 7.59 -4.38 1.88
C HIS A 113 7.82 -4.78 3.35
N TRP A 114 9.06 -5.08 3.73
CA TRP A 114 9.40 -5.42 5.12
C TRP A 114 9.16 -4.24 6.07
N MET A 115 9.54 -3.04 5.65
CA MET A 115 9.27 -1.81 6.41
C MET A 115 7.79 -1.65 6.71
N VAL A 116 6.92 -1.70 5.69
CA VAL A 116 5.47 -1.59 5.88
C VAL A 116 4.93 -2.74 6.72
N LYS A 117 5.39 -3.98 6.51
CA LYS A 117 4.89 -5.13 7.26
C LYS A 117 5.13 -5.01 8.78
N TYR A 118 6.30 -4.49 9.16
CA TYR A 118 6.71 -4.46 10.57
C TYR A 118 6.60 -3.10 11.23
N HIS A 119 6.17 -2.05 10.50
CA HIS A 119 6.11 -0.69 11.05
C HIS A 119 5.30 -0.63 12.35
N GLY A 120 4.16 -1.32 12.47
CA GLY A 120 3.34 -1.28 13.69
C GLY A 120 4.07 -1.77 14.96
N ILE A 121 4.95 -2.78 14.83
CA ILE A 121 5.79 -3.23 15.96
C ILE A 121 6.86 -2.19 16.29
N PHE A 122 7.44 -1.53 15.28
CA PHE A 122 8.47 -0.52 15.45
C PHE A 122 7.93 0.81 15.99
N GLN A 123 6.75 1.23 15.53
CA GLN A 123 5.98 2.37 16.02
C GLN A 123 5.59 2.16 17.49
N GLY A 124 5.33 0.91 17.89
CA GLY A 124 5.12 0.50 19.27
C GLY A 124 6.18 1.00 20.25
N TYR A 125 7.42 1.26 19.80
CA TYR A 125 8.46 1.89 20.62
C TYR A 125 8.03 3.21 21.27
N PHE A 126 7.12 3.95 20.63
CA PHE A 126 6.63 5.24 21.09
C PHE A 126 5.44 5.14 22.04
N PHE A 127 4.67 4.04 22.06
CA PHE A 127 3.43 3.98 22.86
C PHE A 127 3.12 2.66 23.60
N PHE A 128 3.76 1.53 23.28
CA PHE A 128 3.46 0.24 23.93
C PHE A 128 3.62 0.27 25.45
N HIS A 129 4.58 1.02 25.98
CA HIS A 129 4.77 1.19 27.42
C HIS A 129 3.59 1.90 28.12
N HIS A 130 2.80 2.70 27.41
CA HIS A 130 1.54 3.26 27.93
C HIS A 130 0.41 2.22 27.99
N LEU A 131 0.55 1.10 27.29
CA LEU A 131 -0.38 -0.04 27.28
C LEU A 131 0.09 -1.19 28.20
N GLY A 132 1.19 -1.02 28.93
CA GLY A 132 1.81 -2.08 29.74
C GLY A 132 2.51 -3.15 28.90
N MET A 133 2.80 -2.87 27.63
CA MET A 133 3.51 -3.74 26.70
C MET A 133 5.00 -3.36 26.63
N ASP A 134 5.82 -4.26 26.12
CA ASP A 134 7.25 -4.02 25.91
C ASP A 134 7.48 -3.07 24.73
N ARG A 135 7.99 -1.87 24.99
CA ARG A 135 8.34 -0.90 23.94
C ARG A 135 9.50 -1.36 23.06
N ASP A 136 10.36 -2.24 23.57
CA ASP A 136 11.53 -2.75 22.86
C ASP A 136 11.21 -4.05 22.08
N LEU A 137 9.92 -4.40 21.91
CA LEU A 137 9.48 -5.58 21.16
C LEU A 137 10.06 -5.64 19.73
N ARG A 138 10.38 -4.48 19.12
CA ARG A 138 11.08 -4.41 17.83
C ARG A 138 12.45 -5.09 17.83
N ASP A 139 13.11 -5.21 18.98
CA ASP A 139 14.47 -5.75 19.12
C ASP A 139 14.57 -7.24 18.83
N GLN A 140 13.45 -7.95 18.78
CA GLN A 140 13.40 -9.31 18.23
C GLN A 140 13.90 -9.37 16.78
N PHE A 141 13.85 -8.24 16.05
CA PHE A 141 14.31 -8.11 14.67
C PHE A 141 15.69 -7.47 14.54
N ARG A 142 16.44 -7.25 15.63
CA ARG A 142 17.71 -6.49 15.62
C ARG A 142 18.76 -7.02 14.64
N ALA A 143 18.75 -8.31 14.34
CA ALA A 143 19.66 -8.93 13.37
C ALA A 143 19.20 -8.82 11.90
N HIS A 144 17.98 -8.33 11.64
CA HIS A 144 17.42 -8.24 10.30
C HIS A 144 17.98 -7.02 9.54
N PRO A 145 18.37 -7.13 8.26
CA PRO A 145 18.94 -6.02 7.49
C PRO A 145 18.05 -4.77 7.38
N CYS A 146 16.73 -4.95 7.51
CA CYS A 146 15.76 -3.86 7.46
C CYS A 146 15.42 -3.24 8.83
N TYR A 147 16.03 -3.68 9.93
CA TYR A 147 15.75 -3.15 11.27
C TYR A 147 15.94 -1.62 11.33
N GLU A 148 17.13 -1.14 10.94
CA GLU A 148 17.45 0.30 11.00
C GLU A 148 16.55 1.11 10.07
N ARG A 149 16.24 0.59 8.87
CA ARG A 149 15.31 1.24 7.93
C ARG A 149 13.94 1.45 8.56
N THR A 150 13.38 0.43 9.21
CA THR A 150 12.04 0.52 9.81
C THR A 150 12.03 1.35 11.08
N ALA A 151 13.09 1.28 11.89
CA ALA A 151 13.25 2.16 13.04
C ALA A 151 13.34 3.63 12.61
N GLU A 152 14.09 3.91 11.54
CA GLU A 152 14.20 5.23 10.94
C GLU A 152 12.85 5.71 10.38
N PHE A 153 12.11 4.86 9.67
CA PHE A 153 10.78 5.18 9.16
C PHE A 153 9.84 5.65 10.27
N CYS A 154 9.75 4.84 11.33
CA CYS A 154 8.91 5.15 12.48
C CYS A 154 9.38 6.42 13.19
N ALA A 155 10.69 6.62 13.38
CA ALA A 155 11.19 7.79 14.10
C ALA A 155 11.05 9.11 13.33
N ARG A 156 11.24 9.09 12.00
CA ARG A 156 11.35 10.31 11.18
C ARG A 156 10.06 10.71 10.49
N TYR A 157 9.16 9.77 10.22
CA TYR A 157 7.97 10.03 9.39
C TYR A 157 6.69 9.66 10.11
N ASP A 158 6.54 8.40 10.51
CA ASP A 158 5.28 7.89 11.07
C ASP A 158 4.98 8.48 12.48
N ASN A 159 5.89 8.36 13.45
CA ASN A 159 5.69 8.93 14.79
C ASN A 159 5.40 10.45 14.83
N PRO A 160 6.11 11.33 14.08
CA PRO A 160 5.82 12.77 14.13
C PRO A 160 4.58 13.20 13.33
N ALA A 161 3.98 12.34 12.50
CA ALA A 161 2.86 12.68 11.61
C ALA A 161 1.48 12.68 12.29
N PHE A 162 1.43 13.20 13.52
CA PHE A 162 0.20 13.41 14.27
C PHE A 162 0.05 14.88 14.69
N ASP A 163 0.62 15.81 13.93
CA ASP A 163 0.63 17.24 14.28
C ASP A 163 -0.53 17.99 13.60
N PRO A 164 -1.52 18.54 14.34
CA PRO A 164 -2.59 19.35 13.76
C PRO A 164 -2.11 20.60 13.00
N HIS A 165 -0.87 21.02 13.24
CA HIS A 165 -0.23 22.16 12.59
C HIS A 165 0.88 21.73 11.61
N GLY A 166 1.07 20.42 11.42
CA GLY A 166 2.05 19.85 10.52
C GLY A 166 1.74 20.13 9.05
N GLU A 167 2.78 20.30 8.23
CA GLU A 167 2.62 20.43 6.78
C GLU A 167 1.97 19.16 6.22
N THR A 168 0.88 19.34 5.49
CA THR A 168 0.16 18.27 4.80
C THR A 168 0.00 18.66 3.34
N LEU A 169 0.72 18.00 2.44
CA LEU A 169 0.54 18.22 1.00
C LEU A 169 -0.79 17.60 0.53
N PRO A 170 -1.45 18.20 -0.48
CA PRO A 170 -2.68 17.63 -1.01
C PRO A 170 -2.40 16.32 -1.72
N ILE A 171 -3.39 15.42 -1.74
CA ILE A 171 -3.27 14.09 -2.38
C ILE A 171 -2.78 14.16 -3.83
N SER A 172 -3.13 15.23 -4.56
CA SER A 172 -2.71 15.48 -5.94
C SER A 172 -1.20 15.50 -6.16
N GLU A 173 -0.40 15.80 -5.13
CA GLU A 173 1.06 15.71 -5.20
C GLU A 173 1.55 14.26 -5.27
N PHE A 174 0.81 13.34 -4.65
CA PHE A 174 1.19 11.92 -4.55
C PHE A 174 0.54 11.04 -5.61
N GLU A 175 -0.64 11.41 -6.15
CA GLU A 175 -1.36 10.61 -7.15
C GLU A 175 -0.49 10.18 -8.33
N PRO A 176 0.37 11.03 -8.94
CA PRO A 176 1.23 10.61 -10.03
C PRO A 176 2.22 9.51 -9.63
N MET A 177 2.74 9.55 -8.40
CA MET A 177 3.68 8.54 -7.88
C MET A 177 2.97 7.22 -7.65
N VAL A 178 1.78 7.25 -7.03
CA VAL A 178 0.93 6.05 -6.84
C VAL A 178 0.64 5.40 -8.18
N ARG A 179 0.25 6.18 -9.19
CA ARG A 179 -0.02 5.66 -10.55
C ARG A 179 1.21 4.98 -11.16
N ARG A 180 2.41 5.53 -10.97
CA ARG A 180 3.67 4.94 -11.48
C ARG A 180 4.05 3.65 -10.74
N VAL A 181 3.97 3.65 -9.40
CA VAL A 181 4.30 2.47 -8.58
C VAL A 181 3.38 1.29 -8.90
N PHE A 182 2.08 1.53 -9.03
CA PHE A 182 1.09 0.49 -9.33
C PHE A 182 0.94 0.18 -10.83
N ALA A 183 1.68 0.85 -11.72
CA ALA A 183 1.57 0.64 -13.17
C ALA A 183 2.01 -0.77 -13.60
N ARG A 184 2.97 -1.37 -12.90
CA ARG A 184 3.48 -2.72 -13.22
C ARG A 184 4.00 -3.44 -11.98
N PRO A 185 3.59 -4.71 -11.74
CA PRO A 185 4.15 -5.50 -10.68
C PRO A 185 5.63 -5.84 -10.95
N ARG A 186 6.46 -5.76 -9.90
CA ARG A 186 7.86 -6.19 -9.86
C ARG A 186 8.02 -7.68 -9.58
N ASN A 187 7.09 -8.24 -8.81
CA ASN A 187 7.16 -9.59 -8.24
C ASN A 187 5.87 -10.39 -8.52
N GLY A 188 5.94 -11.72 -8.38
CA GLY A 188 4.76 -12.62 -8.42
C GLY A 188 4.49 -13.32 -9.75
N VAL A 189 3.59 -14.31 -9.71
CA VAL A 189 3.28 -15.23 -10.83
C VAL A 189 2.69 -14.51 -12.06
N TYR A 190 1.93 -13.44 -11.83
CA TYR A 190 1.31 -12.65 -12.91
C TYR A 190 2.31 -11.75 -13.65
N LYS A 191 3.52 -11.54 -13.12
CA LYS A 191 4.60 -10.86 -13.86
C LYS A 191 4.89 -11.58 -15.18
N ALA A 192 5.06 -12.91 -15.12
CA ALA A 192 5.32 -13.74 -16.31
C ALA A 192 4.16 -13.69 -17.32
N ALA A 193 2.91 -13.67 -16.83
CA ALA A 193 1.73 -13.56 -17.69
C ALA A 193 1.60 -12.17 -18.36
N MET A 194 2.05 -11.10 -17.70
CA MET A 194 2.10 -9.75 -18.28
C MET A 194 3.27 -9.57 -19.26
N ASP A 195 4.43 -10.15 -18.97
CA ASP A 195 5.63 -10.06 -19.81
C ASP A 195 5.45 -10.82 -21.14
N THR A 196 4.86 -12.01 -21.10
CA THR A 196 4.63 -12.85 -22.30
C THR A 196 3.69 -12.19 -23.33
N ASN A 197 2.72 -11.40 -22.85
CA ASN A 197 1.77 -10.69 -23.71
C ASN A 197 2.36 -9.41 -24.34
N GLN A 198 3.48 -8.91 -23.83
CA GLN A 198 4.16 -7.74 -24.38
C GLN A 198 5.10 -8.12 -25.53
N ALA A 199 5.72 -9.31 -25.45
CA ALA A 199 6.56 -9.85 -26.52
C ALA A 199 5.77 -10.33 -27.76
N ALA A 200 4.44 -10.47 -27.64
CA ALA A 200 3.53 -10.85 -28.72
C ALA A 200 2.91 -9.64 -29.46
N ARG A 201 3.34 -8.42 -29.15
CA ARG A 201 2.98 -7.16 -29.84
C ARG A 201 4.19 -6.63 -30.60
#